data_AF-A0A7C1W4Z8-F1
#
_entry.id   AF-A0A7C1W4Z8-F1
#
_cell.length_a   1.000
_cell.length_b   1.000
_cell.length_c   1.000
_cell.angle_alpha   90.00
_cell.angle_beta   90.00
_cell.angle_gamma   90.00
#
_symmetry.space_group_name_H-M   'P 1'
#
loop_
_entity.id
_entity.type
_entity.pdbx_description
1 polymer ?
#
loop_
_entity_poly.entity_id
_entity_poly.type
_entity_poly.pdbx_seq_one_letter_code
_entity_poly.pdbx_strand_id
1 'polypeptide(L)'
;MATDPVCGMQVNEAAAKYKTVLDHTSYYFCCQSCLTKFESAPNHYLLTTSGNCCSGKSSSSEKPRHTEHNHSGDYICPMCEGVRQQGPGSCPKCGMALEPESPTAASQKTAYTCPMHPEVIKDEPGDCPKCGMALEATTIEETDNTEYKDILKRFIVGGLLALPVFIIAMLSEMAPTLLPTSVTLKQWYFLEAILATPVVFWAGWPFLVRAVQSLKTGYFNMFTLIGLGVSVAWTYSMVALLLPGIFPSTMQQSGTVPVFFEAAAVITVLVLLGQVLELKARSQTNQAISLLMGLVPKTARKVTESGQENDIPIEDVVVG
;
A
#
# COMPACT_ATOMS: atom_id res chain seq x y z
N MET A 1 -49.10 5.28 -15.87
CA MET A 1 -47.67 4.93 -15.78
C MET A 1 -47.21 5.48 -14.45
N ALA A 2 -46.85 4.60 -13.54
CA ALA A 2 -46.43 4.95 -12.19
C ALA A 2 -44.90 5.00 -12.11
N THR A 3 -44.35 5.93 -11.33
CA THR A 3 -42.90 6.05 -11.12
C THR A 3 -42.49 5.21 -9.92
N ASP A 4 -41.48 4.36 -10.09
CA ASP A 4 -40.88 3.61 -8.98
C ASP A 4 -40.15 4.59 -8.03
N PRO A 5 -40.56 4.71 -6.76
CA PRO A 5 -40.00 5.69 -5.81
C PRO A 5 -38.56 5.37 -5.35
N VAL A 6 -38.06 4.16 -5.61
CA VAL A 6 -36.70 3.76 -5.21
C VAL A 6 -35.67 4.08 -6.30
N CYS A 7 -36.04 3.90 -7.58
CA CYS A 7 -35.11 4.05 -8.71
C CYS A 7 -35.51 5.11 -9.74
N GLY A 8 -36.72 5.67 -9.68
CA GLY A 8 -37.22 6.69 -10.59
C GLY A 8 -37.68 6.17 -11.96
N MET A 9 -37.73 4.85 -12.17
CA MET A 9 -38.12 4.24 -13.45
C MET A 9 -39.63 4.26 -13.66
N GLN A 10 -40.09 4.52 -14.89
CA GLN A 10 -41.52 4.47 -15.23
C GLN A 10 -42.00 3.02 -15.40
N VAL A 11 -43.06 2.67 -14.70
CA VAL A 11 -43.67 1.33 -14.68
C VAL A 11 -45.12 1.42 -15.18
N ASN A 12 -45.52 0.47 -16.03
CA ASN A 12 -46.90 0.39 -16.50
C ASN A 12 -47.78 -0.31 -15.45
N GLU A 13 -48.75 0.41 -14.89
CA GLU A 13 -49.65 -0.05 -13.82
C GLU A 13 -50.45 -1.32 -14.18
N ALA A 14 -50.79 -1.51 -15.46
CA ALA A 14 -51.55 -2.67 -15.92
C ALA A 14 -50.71 -3.95 -16.07
N ALA A 15 -49.38 -3.82 -16.19
CA ALA A 15 -48.45 -4.93 -16.43
C ALA A 15 -47.45 -5.15 -15.26
N ALA A 16 -47.59 -4.39 -14.18
CA ALA A 16 -46.66 -4.42 -13.06
C ALA A 16 -46.81 -5.71 -12.23
N LYS A 17 -45.75 -6.52 -12.21
CA LYS A 17 -45.68 -7.77 -11.43
C LYS A 17 -45.44 -7.54 -9.94
N TYR A 18 -44.86 -6.39 -9.57
CA TYR A 18 -44.45 -6.06 -8.20
C TYR A 18 -45.17 -4.79 -7.72
N LYS A 19 -46.02 -4.93 -6.70
CA LYS A 19 -46.85 -3.85 -6.15
C LYS A 19 -47.01 -3.99 -4.64
N THR A 20 -47.12 -2.87 -3.92
CA THR A 20 -47.45 -2.84 -2.50
C THR A 20 -48.42 -1.69 -2.19
N VAL A 21 -49.18 -1.80 -1.11
CA VAL A 21 -50.15 -0.78 -0.69
C VAL A 21 -49.74 -0.26 0.69
N LEU A 22 -49.47 1.04 0.78
CA LEU A 22 -49.16 1.73 2.03
C LEU A 22 -50.05 2.97 2.13
N ASP A 23 -50.70 3.18 3.28
CA ASP A 23 -51.59 4.33 3.55
C ASP A 23 -52.61 4.61 2.43
N HIS A 24 -53.32 3.56 2.00
CA HIS A 24 -54.32 3.60 0.92
C HIS A 24 -53.80 4.01 -0.46
N THR A 25 -52.47 4.07 -0.65
CA THR A 25 -51.81 4.39 -1.93
C THR A 25 -51.09 3.16 -2.48
N SER A 26 -51.32 2.83 -3.76
CA SER A 26 -50.67 1.69 -4.43
C SER A 26 -49.37 2.14 -5.09
N TYR A 27 -48.25 1.53 -4.70
CA TYR A 27 -46.93 1.74 -5.28
C TYR A 27 -46.53 0.58 -6.18
N TYR A 28 -45.91 0.90 -7.32
CA TYR A 28 -45.50 -0.06 -8.35
C TYR A 28 -43.98 -0.02 -8.53
N PHE A 29 -43.36 -1.19 -8.68
CA PHE A 29 -41.89 -1.32 -8.74
C PHE A 29 -41.41 -2.02 -10.01
N CYS A 30 -40.23 -1.64 -10.47
CA CYS A 30 -39.63 -2.21 -11.69
C CYS A 30 -39.13 -3.66 -11.47
N CYS A 31 -38.71 -4.00 -10.25
CA CYS A 31 -38.16 -5.31 -9.92
C CYS A 31 -38.35 -5.67 -8.42
N GLN A 32 -38.14 -6.95 -8.09
CA GLN A 32 -38.26 -7.46 -6.71
C GLN A 32 -37.34 -6.73 -5.72
N SER A 33 -36.12 -6.39 -6.14
CA SER A 33 -35.15 -5.70 -5.28
C SER A 33 -35.59 -4.28 -4.88
N CYS A 34 -36.29 -3.57 -5.77
CA CYS A 34 -36.85 -2.24 -5.46
C CYS A 34 -38.00 -2.36 -4.46
N LEU A 35 -38.85 -3.37 -4.60
CA LEU A 35 -39.92 -3.66 -3.64
C LEU A 35 -39.35 -3.97 -2.24
N THR A 36 -38.34 -4.84 -2.15
CA THR A 36 -37.73 -5.19 -0.85
C THR A 36 -37.03 -4.00 -0.18
N LYS A 37 -36.39 -3.12 -0.96
CA LYS A 37 -35.80 -1.87 -0.43
C LYS A 37 -36.88 -0.91 0.10
N PHE A 38 -37.99 -0.77 -0.62
CA PHE A 38 -39.10 0.08 -0.19
C PHE A 38 -39.76 -0.45 1.09
N GLU A 39 -39.98 -1.76 1.19
CA GLU A 39 -40.52 -2.40 2.40
C GLU A 39 -39.61 -2.23 3.63
N SER A 40 -38.29 -2.20 3.42
CA SER A 40 -37.33 -2.04 4.52
C SER A 40 -37.29 -0.63 5.12
N ALA A 41 -37.57 0.40 4.34
CA ALA A 41 -37.49 1.80 4.79
C ALA A 41 -38.42 2.74 3.97
N PRO A 42 -39.76 2.61 4.10
CA PRO A 42 -40.71 3.30 3.22
C PRO A 42 -40.64 4.84 3.37
N ASN A 43 -40.49 5.35 4.59
CA ASN A 43 -40.45 6.79 4.86
C ASN A 43 -39.26 7.51 4.20
N HIS A 44 -38.14 6.81 4.00
CA HIS A 44 -36.95 7.41 3.38
C HIS A 44 -37.18 7.78 1.91
N TYR A 45 -37.99 6.99 1.20
CA TYR A 45 -38.27 7.20 -0.23
C TYR A 45 -39.50 8.10 -0.48
N LEU A 46 -40.30 8.36 0.56
CA LEU A 46 -41.46 9.26 0.48
C LEU A 46 -41.11 10.72 0.80
N LEU A 47 -40.04 10.97 1.55
CA LEU A 47 -39.61 12.32 1.95
C LEU A 47 -38.88 13.11 0.85
N THR A 48 -38.38 12.44 -0.19
CA THR A 48 -37.58 13.05 -1.27
C THR A 48 -38.40 13.52 -2.47
N THR A 49 -39.73 13.32 -2.48
CA THR A 49 -40.59 13.66 -3.63
C THR A 49 -41.40 14.96 -3.47
N SER A 50 -41.12 15.77 -2.46
CA SER A 50 -41.79 17.07 -2.26
C SER A 50 -40.79 18.19 -1.99
N GLY A 51 -40.56 19.06 -2.97
CA GLY A 51 -39.99 20.38 -2.67
C GLY A 51 -39.22 21.02 -3.81
N ASN A 52 -39.92 21.41 -4.88
CA ASN A 52 -39.41 22.35 -5.86
C ASN A 52 -39.29 23.76 -5.23
N CYS A 53 -38.25 24.46 -5.67
CA CYS A 53 -37.76 25.78 -5.30
C CYS A 53 -38.79 26.90 -5.04
N CYS A 54 -38.36 27.83 -4.15
CA CYS A 54 -38.76 29.25 -4.01
C CYS A 54 -39.79 29.60 -2.92
N SER A 55 -39.29 30.14 -1.78
CA SER A 55 -39.69 31.44 -1.20
C SER A 55 -38.97 31.68 0.14
N GLY A 56 -38.06 32.65 0.17
CA GLY A 56 -37.28 33.00 1.36
C GLY A 56 -37.78 34.26 2.10
N LYS A 57 -37.24 34.44 3.32
CA LYS A 57 -36.67 35.67 3.93
C LYS A 57 -36.45 35.42 5.43
N SER A 58 -35.19 35.22 5.88
CA SER A 58 -34.22 36.23 6.39
C SER A 58 -34.38 36.44 7.91
N SER A 59 -33.38 36.48 8.78
CA SER A 59 -31.91 36.56 8.65
C SER A 59 -31.29 36.72 10.05
N SER A 60 -30.15 36.07 10.30
CA SER A 60 -28.96 36.61 11.03
C SER A 60 -28.03 35.42 11.34
N SER A 61 -27.19 35.00 10.39
CA SER A 61 -25.85 35.57 10.13
C SER A 61 -24.88 35.37 11.30
N GLU A 62 -24.50 34.11 11.52
CA GLU A 62 -23.16 33.79 12.02
C GLU A 62 -22.54 32.79 11.04
N LYS A 63 -21.48 33.26 10.38
CA LYS A 63 -20.77 32.64 9.27
C LYS A 63 -20.20 31.30 9.76
N PRO A 64 -20.64 30.12 9.27
CA PRO A 64 -19.82 28.94 9.40
C PRO A 64 -18.62 29.21 8.51
N ARG A 65 -17.49 29.45 9.17
CA ARG A 65 -16.16 29.40 8.61
C ARG A 65 -16.14 28.20 7.66
N HIS A 66 -16.00 28.44 6.36
CA HIS A 66 -15.45 27.45 5.46
C HIS A 66 -14.12 27.06 6.09
N THR A 67 -14.09 25.96 6.83
CA THR A 67 -12.88 25.17 6.90
C THR A 67 -12.69 24.70 5.47
N GLU A 68 -11.78 25.38 4.78
CA GLU A 68 -11.01 24.79 3.71
C GLU A 68 -10.74 23.34 4.11
N HIS A 69 -11.48 22.40 3.51
CA HIS A 69 -11.01 21.03 3.46
C HIS A 69 -9.85 21.07 2.48
N ASN A 70 -8.69 21.39 3.05
CA ASN A 70 -7.40 21.09 2.51
C ASN A 70 -7.45 19.60 2.16
N HIS A 71 -7.61 19.26 0.88
CA HIS A 71 -7.55 17.90 0.37
C HIS A 71 -6.10 17.43 0.43
N SER A 72 -5.59 17.26 1.64
CA SER A 72 -4.29 16.67 1.92
C SER A 72 -4.49 15.16 2.05
N GLY A 73 -4.38 14.46 0.91
CA GLY A 73 -4.02 13.05 0.79
C GLY A 73 -4.80 12.07 1.67
N ASP A 74 -5.96 11.62 1.19
CA ASP A 74 -6.51 10.34 1.65
C ASP A 74 -5.59 9.23 1.12
N TYR A 75 -5.13 8.34 2.00
CA TYR A 75 -4.31 7.17 1.66
C TYR A 75 -5.17 5.89 1.76
N ILE A 76 -5.07 5.03 0.76
CA ILE A 76 -5.83 3.79 0.63
C ILE A 76 -4.94 2.56 0.83
N CYS A 77 -5.54 1.46 1.30
CA CYS A 77 -4.86 0.17 1.33
C CYS A 77 -5.25 -0.67 0.10
N PRO A 78 -4.33 -1.00 -0.83
CA PRO A 78 -4.67 -1.75 -2.03
C PRO A 78 -5.11 -3.20 -1.76
N MET A 79 -4.79 -3.74 -0.58
CA MET A 79 -5.09 -5.12 -0.19
C MET A 79 -6.31 -5.25 0.74
N CYS A 80 -6.87 -4.15 1.24
CA CYS A 80 -7.95 -4.18 2.21
C CYS A 80 -9.11 -3.30 1.76
N GLU A 81 -10.21 -3.93 1.40
CA GLU A 81 -11.43 -3.23 1.02
C GLU A 81 -11.91 -2.30 2.14
N GLY A 82 -12.23 -1.06 1.76
CA GLY A 82 -12.81 -0.03 2.62
C GLY A 82 -11.84 0.68 3.58
N VAL A 83 -10.52 0.49 3.46
CA VAL A 83 -9.55 1.18 4.32
C VAL A 83 -9.05 2.47 3.67
N ARG A 84 -9.41 3.61 4.27
CA ARG A 84 -8.94 4.96 3.93
C ARG A 84 -8.45 5.67 5.20
N GLN A 85 -7.32 6.34 5.16
CA GLN A 85 -6.81 7.16 6.28
C GLN A 85 -6.26 8.49 5.79
N GLN A 86 -6.35 9.52 6.62
CA GLN A 86 -5.75 10.82 6.35
C GLN A 86 -4.28 10.80 6.77
N GLY A 87 -3.37 10.85 5.80
CA GLY A 87 -1.92 10.87 6.00
C GLY A 87 -1.22 9.50 5.84
N PRO A 88 0.11 9.53 5.65
CA PRO A 88 0.92 8.33 5.47
C PRO A 88 0.95 7.50 6.75
N GLY A 89 0.72 6.20 6.63
CA GLY A 89 0.61 5.31 7.79
C GLY A 89 0.54 3.84 7.42
N SER A 90 0.52 2.98 8.44
CA SER A 90 0.31 1.54 8.27
C SER A 90 -1.17 1.20 8.38
N CYS A 91 -1.67 0.39 7.44
CA CYS A 91 -3.05 -0.08 7.40
C CYS A 91 -3.45 -0.76 8.72
N PRO A 92 -4.59 -0.40 9.32
CA PRO A 92 -5.05 -0.95 10.59
C PRO A 92 -5.47 -2.43 10.47
N LYS A 93 -5.86 -2.89 9.27
CA LYS A 93 -6.26 -4.28 9.02
C LYS A 93 -5.07 -5.21 8.74
N CYS A 94 -4.22 -4.87 7.77
CA CYS A 94 -3.15 -5.76 7.31
C CYS A 94 -1.72 -5.29 7.64
N GLY A 95 -1.55 -4.08 8.17
CA GLY A 95 -0.23 -3.52 8.50
C GLY A 95 0.67 -3.20 7.30
N MET A 96 0.14 -3.22 6.07
CA MET A 96 0.85 -2.71 4.88
C MET A 96 0.81 -1.18 4.85
N ALA A 97 1.81 -0.55 4.22
CA ALA A 97 1.81 0.90 4.02
C ALA A 97 0.60 1.32 3.17
N LEU A 98 0.00 2.46 3.51
CA LEU A 98 -1.07 3.06 2.72
C LEU A 98 -0.46 3.88 1.58
N GLU A 99 -1.12 3.85 0.42
CA GLU A 99 -0.72 4.60 -0.78
C GLU A 99 -1.67 5.80 -0.98
N PRO A 100 -1.18 6.97 -1.44
CA PRO A 100 -2.05 8.14 -1.62
C PRO A 100 -3.08 7.90 -2.73
N GLU A 101 -4.34 8.28 -2.50
CA GLU A 101 -5.45 8.18 -3.46
C GLU A 101 -5.27 9.13 -4.64
N SER A 102 -4.52 10.22 -4.45
CA SER A 102 -4.18 11.19 -5.49
C SER A 102 -2.67 11.50 -5.51
N PRO A 103 -2.00 11.46 -6.68
CA PRO A 103 -0.54 11.62 -6.82
C PRO A 103 -0.02 13.05 -6.60
N THR A 104 -0.89 14.02 -6.29
CA THR A 104 -0.58 15.46 -6.38
C THR A 104 0.40 15.99 -5.32
N ALA A 105 0.96 15.16 -4.44
CA ALA A 105 1.85 15.58 -3.36
C ALA A 105 3.31 15.06 -3.49
N ALA A 106 3.76 14.70 -4.69
CA ALA A 106 5.18 14.39 -4.94
C ALA A 106 5.94 15.64 -5.41
N SER A 107 7.12 15.88 -4.81
CA SER A 107 8.03 16.97 -5.16
C SER A 107 8.43 16.92 -6.63
N GLN A 108 7.97 17.88 -7.44
CA GLN A 108 8.31 17.97 -8.86
C GLN A 108 9.78 18.39 -9.03
N LYS A 109 10.58 17.53 -9.68
CA LYS A 109 11.89 17.93 -10.24
C LYS A 109 11.77 18.04 -11.75
N THR A 110 12.41 19.06 -12.31
CA THR A 110 12.54 19.24 -13.75
C THR A 110 13.59 18.27 -14.26
N ALA A 111 13.19 17.29 -15.08
CA ALA A 111 14.11 16.42 -15.79
C ALA A 111 13.97 16.65 -17.30
N TYR A 112 14.97 16.29 -18.09
CA TYR A 112 15.04 16.54 -19.52
C TYR A 112 15.02 15.20 -20.26
N THR A 113 14.04 15.00 -21.14
CA THR A 113 13.86 13.76 -21.91
C THR A 113 13.88 14.00 -23.42
N CYS A 114 14.27 13.00 -24.18
CA CYS A 114 14.31 13.08 -25.64
C CYS A 114 12.96 12.61 -26.23
N PRO A 115 12.29 13.40 -27.10
CA PRO A 115 11.01 13.02 -27.69
C PRO A 115 11.09 11.74 -28.53
N MET A 116 12.26 11.40 -29.07
CA MET A 116 12.50 10.18 -29.84
C MET A 116 13.01 9.01 -29.00
N HIS A 117 13.58 9.28 -27.82
CA HIS A 117 14.17 8.26 -26.94
C HIS A 117 13.75 8.51 -25.49
N PRO A 118 12.51 8.14 -25.12
CA PRO A 118 11.94 8.41 -23.79
C PRO A 118 12.76 7.80 -22.63
N GLU A 119 13.56 6.77 -22.92
CA GLU A 119 14.48 6.14 -21.97
C GLU A 119 15.66 7.04 -21.55
N VAL A 120 15.94 8.12 -22.29
CA VAL A 120 17.02 9.06 -21.99
C VAL A 120 16.46 10.17 -21.10
N ILE A 121 16.74 10.09 -19.80
CA ILE A 121 16.37 11.09 -18.80
C ILE A 121 17.67 11.69 -18.24
N LYS A 122 17.80 13.02 -18.28
CA LYS A 122 18.93 13.76 -17.68
C LYS A 122 18.41 14.85 -16.75
N ASP A 123 19.20 15.19 -15.72
CA ASP A 123 18.88 16.28 -14.79
C ASP A 123 19.26 17.67 -15.33
N GLU A 124 19.98 17.72 -16.45
CA GLU A 124 20.50 18.94 -17.07
C GLU A 124 20.08 19.07 -18.54
N PRO A 125 19.88 20.31 -19.03
CA PRO A 125 19.59 20.55 -20.44
C PRO A 125 20.80 20.17 -21.30
N GLY A 126 20.53 19.56 -22.46
CA GLY A 126 21.57 19.19 -23.41
C GLY A 126 21.03 18.33 -24.55
N ASP A 127 21.95 17.74 -25.31
CA ASP A 127 21.59 16.89 -26.45
C ASP A 127 21.48 15.41 -26.05
N CYS A 128 20.59 14.71 -26.74
CA CYS A 128 20.40 13.27 -26.61
C CYS A 128 21.63 12.52 -27.17
N PRO A 129 22.30 11.64 -26.39
CA PRO A 129 23.46 10.90 -26.84
C PRO A 129 23.14 9.81 -27.89
N LYS A 130 21.85 9.47 -28.07
CA LYS A 130 21.41 8.48 -29.07
C LYS A 130 21.10 9.10 -30.43
N CYS A 131 20.51 10.30 -30.47
CA CYS A 131 20.03 10.90 -31.73
C CYS A 131 20.39 12.37 -31.94
N GLY A 132 21.10 13.01 -31.01
CA GLY A 132 21.58 14.38 -31.15
C GLY A 132 20.50 15.47 -31.13
N MET A 133 19.25 15.13 -30.78
CA MET A 133 18.18 16.13 -30.60
C MET A 133 18.25 16.75 -29.20
N ALA A 134 17.84 18.02 -29.10
CA ALA A 134 17.73 18.73 -27.83
C ALA A 134 16.71 18.06 -26.91
N LEU A 135 17.08 17.91 -25.63
CA LEU A 135 16.20 17.34 -24.62
C LEU A 135 15.14 18.36 -24.18
N GLU A 136 13.89 17.92 -24.07
CA GLU A 136 12.76 18.73 -23.66
C GLU A 136 12.50 18.58 -22.15
N ALA A 137 12.21 19.69 -21.48
CA ALA A 137 11.93 19.69 -20.04
C ALA A 137 10.59 18.99 -19.78
N THR A 138 10.64 17.89 -19.04
CA THR A 138 9.49 17.14 -18.57
C THR A 138 9.50 17.11 -17.05
N THR A 139 8.36 17.41 -16.44
CA THR A 139 8.19 17.22 -14.99
C THR A 139 7.97 15.74 -14.75
N ILE A 140 9.00 15.05 -14.28
CA ILE A 140 8.85 13.67 -13.84
C ILE A 140 8.45 13.73 -12.37
N GLU A 141 7.34 13.07 -12.03
CA GLU A 141 7.01 12.80 -10.64
C GLU A 141 8.08 11.85 -10.09
N GLU A 142 9.09 12.39 -9.40
CA GLU A 142 9.98 11.58 -8.58
C GLU A 142 9.12 11.04 -7.43
N THR A 143 8.50 9.88 -7.63
CA THR A 143 8.04 9.06 -6.51
C THR A 143 9.32 8.70 -5.75
N ASP A 144 9.67 9.48 -4.73
CA ASP A 144 10.78 9.15 -3.85
C ASP A 144 10.39 7.84 -3.15
N ASN A 145 10.83 6.73 -3.74
CA ASN A 145 10.56 5.37 -3.27
C ASN A 145 11.40 5.12 -2.01
N THR A 146 11.25 5.99 -1.00
CA THR A 146 11.87 5.92 0.32
C THR A 146 11.61 4.57 0.96
N GLU A 147 10.42 4.01 0.77
CA GLU A 147 10.06 2.66 1.24
C GLU A 147 10.88 1.56 0.54
N TYR A 148 11.00 1.59 -0.79
CA TYR A 148 11.85 0.64 -1.52
C TYR A 148 13.30 0.73 -1.04
N LYS A 149 13.84 1.95 -0.88
CA LYS A 149 15.21 2.17 -0.40
C LYS A 149 15.38 1.65 1.04
N ASP A 150 14.40 1.83 1.92
CA ASP A 150 14.45 1.34 3.31
C ASP A 150 14.43 -0.19 3.36
N ILE A 151 13.51 -0.83 2.63
CA ILE A 151 13.41 -2.30 2.58
C ILE A 151 14.64 -2.91 1.91
N LEU A 152 15.17 -2.28 0.85
CA LEU A 152 16.40 -2.71 0.19
C LEU A 152 17.61 -2.60 1.14
N LYS A 153 17.72 -1.51 1.91
CA LYS A 153 18.79 -1.36 2.91
C LYS A 153 18.72 -2.44 3.98
N ARG A 154 17.52 -2.74 4.50
CA ARG A 154 17.31 -3.83 5.46
C ARG A 154 17.67 -5.19 4.87
N PHE A 155 17.31 -5.44 3.61
CA PHE A 155 17.68 -6.67 2.89
C PHE A 155 19.20 -6.81 2.76
N ILE A 156 19.90 -5.78 2.28
CA ILE A 156 21.35 -5.83 2.06
C ILE A 156 22.11 -6.00 3.38
N VAL A 157 21.79 -5.16 4.37
CA VAL A 157 22.46 -5.23 5.68
C VAL A 157 22.11 -6.53 6.40
N GLY A 158 20.84 -6.93 6.36
CA GLY A 158 20.38 -8.20 6.95
C GLY A 158 21.04 -9.41 6.28
N GLY A 159 21.13 -9.42 4.96
CA GLY A 159 21.80 -10.48 4.18
C GLY A 159 23.29 -10.56 4.47
N LEU A 160 23.97 -9.42 4.59
CA LEU A 160 25.39 -9.37 4.92
C LEU A 160 25.68 -9.94 6.32
N LEU A 161 24.77 -9.76 7.27
CA LEU A 161 24.89 -10.32 8.62
C LEU A 161 24.43 -11.78 8.71
N ALA A 162 23.39 -12.17 7.96
CA ALA A 162 22.86 -13.53 7.95
C ALA A 162 23.78 -14.52 7.21
N LEU A 163 24.52 -14.06 6.21
CA LEU A 163 25.41 -14.92 5.42
C LEU A 163 26.53 -15.55 6.27
N PRO A 164 27.27 -14.80 7.12
CA PRO A 164 28.18 -15.40 8.09
C PRO A 164 27.50 -16.37 9.06
N VAL A 165 26.31 -16.06 9.57
CA VAL A 165 25.55 -16.96 10.46
C VAL A 165 25.26 -18.29 9.77
N PHE A 166 24.76 -18.24 8.53
CA PHE A 166 24.48 -19.44 7.74
C PHE A 166 25.74 -20.26 7.48
N ILE A 167 26.86 -19.61 7.15
CA ILE A 167 28.14 -20.28 6.91
C ILE A 167 28.65 -20.97 8.18
N ILE A 168 28.60 -20.29 9.33
CA ILE A 168 29.03 -20.85 10.61
C ILE A 168 28.18 -22.06 10.99
N ALA A 169 26.84 -21.95 10.89
CA ALA A 169 25.93 -23.05 11.21
C ALA A 169 26.20 -24.28 10.33
N MET A 170 26.29 -24.10 9.01
CA MET A 170 26.61 -25.19 8.07
C MET A 170 27.99 -25.82 8.33
N LEU A 171 29.01 -25.01 8.62
CA LEU A 171 30.35 -25.51 8.96
C LEU A 171 30.35 -26.33 10.25
N SER A 172 29.58 -25.90 11.26
CA SER A 172 29.50 -26.58 12.54
C SER A 172 28.90 -27.99 12.45
N GLU A 173 27.94 -28.19 11.53
CA GLU A 173 27.28 -29.48 11.33
C GLU A 173 28.01 -30.37 10.30
N MET A 174 28.41 -29.82 9.16
CA MET A 174 28.96 -30.62 8.05
C MET A 174 30.47 -30.85 8.13
N ALA A 175 31.23 -29.90 8.68
CA ALA A 175 32.69 -29.96 8.68
C ALA A 175 33.29 -29.44 9.99
N PRO A 176 32.99 -30.08 11.14
CA PRO A 176 33.45 -29.63 12.45
C PRO A 176 34.98 -29.63 12.59
N THR A 177 35.71 -30.35 11.73
CA THR A 177 37.18 -30.39 11.68
C THR A 177 37.82 -29.14 11.06
N LEU A 178 37.06 -28.35 10.28
CA LEU A 178 37.54 -27.10 9.69
C LEU A 178 37.45 -25.93 10.67
N LEU A 179 36.65 -26.06 11.73
CA LEU A 179 36.55 -25.03 12.75
C LEU A 179 37.81 -25.05 13.65
N PRO A 180 38.38 -23.89 13.98
CA PRO A 180 39.49 -23.80 14.92
C PRO A 180 39.14 -24.47 16.26
N THR A 181 39.91 -25.48 16.65
CA THR A 181 39.75 -26.17 17.95
C THR A 181 40.02 -25.27 19.15
N SER A 182 40.54 -24.06 18.92
CA SER A 182 40.74 -23.02 19.93
C SER A 182 39.45 -22.36 20.41
N VAL A 183 38.36 -22.47 19.63
CA VAL A 183 37.08 -21.83 19.92
C VAL A 183 36.07 -22.89 20.37
N THR A 184 35.44 -22.68 21.53
CA THR A 184 34.43 -23.60 22.06
C THR A 184 33.12 -23.47 21.27
N LEU A 185 32.34 -24.55 21.10
CA LEU A 185 31.00 -24.51 20.46
C LEU A 185 30.09 -23.40 21.01
N LYS A 186 30.14 -23.18 22.33
CA LYS A 186 29.41 -22.10 23.01
C LYS A 186 29.78 -20.70 22.49
N GLN A 187 31.04 -20.46 22.13
CA GLN A 187 31.50 -19.17 21.59
C GLN A 187 30.99 -18.97 20.16
N TRP A 188 30.93 -20.02 19.35
CA TRP A 188 30.32 -19.98 18.02
C TRP A 188 28.83 -19.63 18.09
N TYR A 189 28.06 -20.30 18.96
CA TYR A 189 26.65 -19.97 19.16
C TYR A 189 26.43 -18.55 19.70
N PHE A 190 27.36 -18.03 20.51
CA PHE A 190 27.30 -16.64 20.95
C PHE A 190 27.54 -15.65 19.81
N LEU A 191 28.47 -15.96 18.91
CA LEU A 191 28.72 -15.16 17.71
C LEU A 191 27.51 -15.17 16.77
N GLU A 192 26.89 -16.34 16.55
CA GLU A 192 25.65 -16.46 15.79
C GLU A 192 24.53 -15.63 16.42
N ALA A 193 24.36 -15.69 17.74
CA ALA A 193 23.36 -14.89 18.46
C ALA A 193 23.56 -13.39 18.25
N ILE A 194 24.81 -12.91 18.35
CA ILE A 194 25.15 -11.49 18.13
C ILE A 194 24.82 -11.05 16.70
N LEU A 195 25.13 -11.86 15.70
CA LEU A 195 24.91 -11.53 14.29
C LEU A 195 23.43 -11.67 13.88
N ALA A 196 22.73 -12.68 14.38
CA ALA A 196 21.33 -12.96 14.04
C ALA A 196 20.35 -11.99 14.72
N THR A 197 20.66 -11.51 15.93
CA THR A 197 19.79 -10.58 16.67
C THR A 197 19.45 -9.30 15.90
N PRO A 198 20.41 -8.53 15.34
CA PRO A 198 20.09 -7.36 14.52
C PRO A 198 19.36 -7.73 13.23
N VAL A 199 19.60 -8.90 12.64
CA VAL A 199 18.84 -9.37 11.48
C VAL A 199 17.36 -9.54 11.87
N VAL A 200 17.08 -10.26 12.95
CA VAL A 200 15.70 -10.55 13.39
C VAL A 200 14.99 -9.27 13.87
N PHE A 201 15.62 -8.48 14.74
CA PHE A 201 14.93 -7.37 15.41
C PHE A 201 15.02 -6.04 14.65
N TRP A 202 16.09 -5.75 13.93
CA TRP A 202 16.20 -4.49 13.17
C TRP A 202 15.73 -4.67 11.72
N ALA A 203 16.27 -5.66 11.00
CA ALA A 203 15.85 -5.89 9.62
C ALA A 203 14.43 -6.48 9.58
N GLY A 204 14.13 -7.42 10.48
CA GLY A 204 12.82 -8.06 10.60
C GLY A 204 11.73 -7.29 11.36
N TRP A 205 12.05 -6.11 11.92
CA TRP A 205 11.10 -5.29 12.69
C TRP A 205 9.73 -5.10 12.00
N PRO A 206 9.64 -4.77 10.70
CA PRO A 206 8.36 -4.53 10.05
C PRO A 206 7.44 -5.75 10.06
N PHE A 207 8.00 -6.96 9.98
CA PHE A 207 7.24 -8.20 10.03
C PHE A 207 6.75 -8.53 11.43
N LEU A 208 7.58 -8.28 12.45
CA LEU A 208 7.20 -8.50 13.85
C LEU A 208 6.04 -7.58 14.24
N VAL A 209 6.09 -6.30 13.84
CA VAL A 209 4.97 -5.36 14.05
C VAL A 209 3.70 -5.85 13.36
N ARG A 210 3.79 -6.27 12.09
CA ARG A 210 2.65 -6.81 11.32
C ARG A 210 2.10 -8.10 11.91
N ALA A 211 2.96 -8.97 12.43
CA ALA A 211 2.58 -10.22 13.09
C ALA A 211 1.80 -9.94 14.38
N VAL A 212 2.29 -9.01 15.22
CA VAL A 212 1.59 -8.59 16.43
C VAL A 212 0.25 -7.93 16.10
N GLN A 213 0.20 -7.11 15.04
CA GLN A 213 -1.04 -6.50 14.59
C GLN A 213 -2.05 -7.56 14.12
N SER A 214 -1.62 -8.54 13.33
CA SER A 214 -2.45 -9.65 12.87
C SER A 214 -2.99 -10.50 14.03
N LEU A 215 -2.17 -10.76 15.05
CA LEU A 215 -2.60 -11.46 16.27
C LEU A 215 -3.65 -10.65 17.05
N LYS A 216 -3.50 -9.31 17.11
CA LYS A 216 -4.47 -8.43 17.78
C LYS A 216 -5.79 -8.32 17.02
N THR A 217 -5.75 -8.26 15.70
CA THR A 217 -6.96 -8.10 14.86
C THR A 217 -7.70 -9.42 14.63
N GLY A 218 -7.06 -10.57 14.87
CA GLY A 218 -7.65 -11.89 14.64
C GLY A 218 -7.69 -12.32 13.17
N TYR A 219 -7.18 -11.49 12.26
CA TYR A 219 -7.04 -11.82 10.84
C TYR A 219 -5.65 -12.37 10.57
N PHE A 220 -5.52 -13.69 10.56
CA PHE A 220 -4.25 -14.39 10.32
C PHE A 220 -3.79 -14.25 8.87
N ASN A 221 -2.50 -14.00 8.68
CA ASN A 221 -1.88 -13.78 7.38
C ASN A 221 -0.45 -14.36 7.34
N MET A 222 0.24 -14.18 6.21
CA MET A 222 1.62 -14.64 6.01
C MET A 222 2.58 -14.12 7.10
N PHE A 223 2.43 -12.87 7.53
CA PHE A 223 3.26 -12.26 8.56
C PHE A 223 3.04 -12.88 9.93
N THR A 224 1.83 -13.39 10.24
CA THR A 224 1.59 -14.14 11.48
C THR A 224 2.49 -15.37 11.55
N LEU A 225 2.52 -16.17 10.48
CA LEU A 225 3.30 -17.40 10.41
C LEU A 225 4.81 -17.10 10.51
N ILE A 226 5.28 -16.14 9.71
CA ILE A 226 6.69 -15.73 9.69
C ILE A 226 7.09 -15.17 11.05
N GLY A 227 6.31 -14.23 11.59
CA GLY A 227 6.61 -13.57 12.85
C GLY A 227 6.63 -14.55 14.02
N LEU A 228 5.70 -15.50 14.08
CA LEU A 228 5.70 -16.55 15.09
C LEU A 228 6.90 -17.48 14.94
N GLY A 229 7.16 -17.98 13.72
CA GLY A 229 8.28 -18.88 13.45
C GLY A 229 9.63 -18.27 13.82
N VAL A 230 9.90 -17.05 13.37
CA VAL A 230 11.16 -16.33 13.64
C VAL A 230 11.29 -16.01 15.13
N SER A 231 10.21 -15.57 15.79
CA SER A 231 10.24 -15.26 17.23
C SER A 231 10.50 -16.51 18.07
N VAL A 232 9.84 -17.62 17.76
CA VAL A 232 10.01 -18.89 18.48
C VAL A 232 11.42 -19.43 18.26
N ALA A 233 11.91 -19.46 17.02
CA ALA A 233 13.26 -19.95 16.72
C ALA A 233 14.33 -19.12 17.44
N TRP A 234 14.24 -17.79 17.41
CA TRP A 234 15.19 -16.93 18.10
C TRP A 234 15.11 -17.07 19.63
N THR A 235 13.90 -17.10 20.19
CA THR A 235 13.72 -17.20 21.65
C THR A 235 14.17 -18.56 22.17
N TYR A 236 13.83 -19.65 21.49
CA TYR A 236 14.34 -20.98 21.80
C TYR A 236 15.86 -20.99 21.80
N SER A 237 16.48 -20.44 20.75
CA SER A 237 17.93 -20.40 20.59
C SER A 237 18.61 -19.58 21.69
N MET A 238 17.98 -18.48 22.12
CA MET A 238 18.47 -17.68 23.24
C MET A 238 18.40 -18.44 24.57
N VAL A 239 17.32 -19.17 24.82
CA VAL A 239 17.18 -20.00 26.03
C VAL A 239 18.17 -21.17 26.00
N ALA A 240 18.36 -21.83 24.86
CA ALA A 240 19.34 -22.89 24.63
C ALA A 240 20.78 -22.41 24.89
N LEU A 241 21.12 -21.19 24.47
CA LEU A 241 22.44 -20.60 24.65
C LEU A 241 22.72 -20.18 26.10
N LEU A 242 21.76 -19.53 26.76
CA LEU A 242 21.96 -18.94 28.09
C LEU A 242 21.73 -19.95 29.22
N LEU A 243 20.76 -20.85 29.06
CA LEU A 243 20.28 -21.75 30.11
C LEU A 243 20.21 -23.21 29.61
N PRO A 244 21.34 -23.82 29.20
CA PRO A 244 21.33 -25.20 28.67
C PRO A 244 20.86 -26.24 29.70
N GLY A 245 20.97 -25.93 31.01
CA GLY A 245 20.57 -26.82 32.11
C GLY A 245 19.06 -27.05 32.26
N ILE A 246 18.21 -26.25 31.61
CA ILE A 246 16.75 -26.47 31.60
C ILE A 246 16.39 -27.67 30.69
N PHE A 247 17.25 -27.96 29.72
CA PHE A 247 17.01 -29.02 28.76
C PHE A 247 17.46 -30.40 29.31
N PRO A 248 16.72 -31.48 29.01
CA PRO A 248 17.14 -32.84 29.32
C PRO A 248 18.54 -33.16 28.78
N SER A 249 19.30 -33.97 29.52
CA SER A 249 20.67 -34.36 29.15
C SER A 249 20.76 -35.09 27.80
N THR A 250 19.67 -35.69 27.33
CA THR A 250 19.59 -36.33 26.00
C THR A 250 19.66 -35.33 24.84
N MET A 251 19.30 -34.07 25.07
CA MET A 251 19.38 -33.00 24.07
C MET A 251 20.65 -32.15 24.18
N GLN A 252 21.49 -32.41 25.20
CA GLN A 252 22.74 -31.71 25.39
C GLN A 252 23.87 -32.48 24.71
N GLN A 253 24.56 -31.83 23.76
CA GLN A 253 25.82 -32.31 23.22
C GLN A 253 26.95 -31.46 23.80
N SER A 254 27.86 -32.09 24.53
CA SER A 254 29.03 -31.43 25.14
C SER A 254 28.67 -30.20 26.01
N GLY A 255 27.53 -30.26 26.73
CA GLY A 255 27.05 -29.17 27.58
C GLY A 255 26.41 -28.00 26.83
N THR A 256 26.20 -28.14 25.53
CA THR A 256 25.50 -27.17 24.67
C THR A 256 24.26 -27.80 24.04
N VAL A 257 23.28 -26.96 23.71
CA VAL A 257 22.04 -27.37 23.02
C VAL A 257 22.07 -26.77 21.61
N PRO A 258 21.72 -27.53 20.55
CA PRO A 258 21.64 -27.00 19.20
C PRO A 258 20.72 -25.78 19.12
N VAL A 259 21.15 -24.76 18.38
CA VAL A 259 20.45 -23.48 18.19
C VAL A 259 19.92 -23.37 16.77
N PHE A 260 19.00 -22.43 16.54
CA PHE A 260 18.33 -22.17 15.27
C PHE A 260 18.41 -20.67 14.90
N PHE A 261 19.54 -20.02 15.22
CA PHE A 261 19.75 -18.61 14.88
C PHE A 261 19.86 -18.40 13.37
N GLU A 262 20.41 -19.38 12.65
CA GLU A 262 20.49 -19.41 11.20
C GLU A 262 19.11 -19.46 10.55
N ALA A 263 18.20 -20.31 11.06
CA ALA A 263 16.84 -20.38 10.53
C ALA A 263 16.12 -19.04 10.70
N ALA A 264 16.19 -18.43 11.89
CA ALA A 264 15.57 -17.14 12.15
C ALA A 264 16.14 -16.01 11.24
N ALA A 265 17.47 -15.96 11.07
CA ALA A 265 18.13 -14.96 10.24
C ALA A 265 17.84 -15.15 8.74
N VAL A 266 17.97 -16.37 8.23
CA VAL A 266 17.77 -16.68 6.81
C VAL A 266 16.32 -16.45 6.39
N ILE A 267 15.35 -16.92 7.19
CA ILE A 267 13.93 -16.68 6.91
C ILE A 267 13.65 -15.18 6.81
N THR A 268 14.18 -14.38 7.75
CA THR A 268 13.98 -12.92 7.75
C THR A 268 14.53 -12.28 6.47
N VAL A 269 15.72 -12.67 6.03
CA VAL A 269 16.35 -12.12 4.81
C VAL A 269 15.62 -12.55 3.54
N LEU A 270 15.18 -13.81 3.44
CA LEU A 270 14.43 -14.29 2.28
C LEU A 270 13.06 -13.61 2.16
N VAL A 271 12.40 -13.32 3.28
CA VAL A 271 11.15 -12.56 3.27
C VAL A 271 11.40 -11.11 2.85
N LEU A 272 12.47 -10.47 3.32
CA LEU A 272 12.87 -9.14 2.85
C LEU A 272 13.15 -9.12 1.35
N LEU A 273 13.82 -10.15 0.82
CA LEU A 273 14.05 -10.29 -0.62
C LEU A 273 12.72 -10.34 -1.38
N GLY A 274 11.76 -11.12 -0.91
CA GLY A 274 10.41 -11.16 -1.48
C GLY A 274 9.76 -9.78 -1.55
N GLN A 275 9.84 -8.99 -0.48
CA GLN A 275 9.32 -7.62 -0.46
C GLN A 275 10.06 -6.67 -1.42
N VAL A 276 11.38 -6.79 -1.54
CA VAL A 276 12.16 -6.01 -2.52
C VAL A 276 11.69 -6.32 -3.93
N LEU A 277 11.51 -7.60 -4.27
CA LEU A 277 11.06 -8.02 -5.59
C LEU A 277 9.62 -7.55 -5.86
N GLU A 278 8.73 -7.64 -4.88
CA GLU A 278 7.36 -7.16 -4.97
C GLU A 278 7.29 -5.64 -5.21
N LEU A 279 7.98 -4.85 -4.39
CA LEU A 279 8.02 -3.40 -4.53
C LEU A 279 8.64 -2.96 -5.87
N LYS A 280 9.70 -3.65 -6.30
CA LYS A 280 10.34 -3.39 -7.61
C LYS A 280 9.39 -3.67 -8.77
N ALA A 281 8.59 -4.74 -8.68
CA ALA A 281 7.62 -5.08 -9.71
C ALA A 281 6.49 -4.02 -9.77
N ARG A 282 5.96 -3.60 -8.62
CA ARG A 282 4.89 -2.58 -8.54
C ARG A 282 5.35 -1.20 -9.01
N SER A 283 6.57 -0.79 -8.67
CA SER A 283 7.08 0.53 -9.07
C SER A 283 7.21 0.66 -10.59
N GLN A 284 7.56 -0.43 -11.29
CA GLN A 284 7.70 -0.43 -12.75
C GLN A 284 6.36 -0.23 -13.46
N THR A 285 5.27 -0.84 -12.97
CA THR A 285 3.94 -0.67 -13.57
C THR A 285 3.36 0.71 -13.33
N ASN A 286 3.54 1.25 -12.12
CA ASN A 286 3.03 2.58 -11.78
C ASN A 286 3.71 3.68 -12.60
N GLN A 287 5.04 3.59 -12.81
CA GLN A 287 5.77 4.55 -13.64
C GLN A 287 5.23 4.62 -15.09
N ALA A 288 4.90 3.48 -15.69
CA ALA A 288 4.34 3.44 -17.04
C ALA A 288 2.97 4.13 -17.13
N ILE A 289 2.11 3.95 -16.11
CA ILE A 289 0.80 4.60 -16.04
C ILE A 289 0.95 6.11 -15.83
N SER A 290 1.83 6.54 -14.91
CA SER A 290 2.12 7.95 -14.67
C SER A 290 2.65 8.66 -15.92
N LEU A 291 3.50 8.01 -16.71
CA LEU A 291 3.98 8.56 -17.98
C LEU A 291 2.83 8.79 -18.98
N LEU A 292 1.87 7.86 -19.06
CA LEU A 292 0.69 8.03 -19.93
C LEU A 292 -0.21 9.18 -19.44
N MET A 293 -0.37 9.34 -18.14
CA MET A 293 -1.10 10.48 -17.57
C MET A 293 -0.39 11.81 -17.80
N GLY A 294 0.96 11.81 -17.79
CA GLY A 294 1.77 13.00 -18.06
C GLY A 294 1.69 13.48 -19.51
N LEU A 295 1.28 12.62 -20.45
CA LEU A 295 1.08 12.97 -21.86
C LEU A 295 -0.24 13.73 -22.11
N VAL A 296 -1.12 13.85 -21.11
CA VAL A 296 -2.34 14.66 -21.24
C VAL A 296 -1.94 16.14 -21.27
N PRO A 297 -2.22 16.87 -22.37
CA PRO A 297 -1.84 18.28 -22.49
C PRO A 297 -2.61 19.11 -21.46
N LYS A 298 -1.88 19.93 -20.68
CA LYS A 298 -2.48 20.80 -19.66
C LYS A 298 -3.10 22.07 -20.25
N THR A 299 -2.68 22.45 -21.45
CA THR A 299 -3.09 23.68 -22.13
C THR A 299 -3.54 23.38 -23.56
N ALA A 300 -4.45 24.20 -24.07
CA ALA A 300 -4.89 24.22 -25.45
C ALA A 300 -4.84 25.66 -25.98
N ARG A 301 -4.50 25.81 -27.26
CA ARG A 301 -4.56 27.11 -27.93
C ARG A 301 -5.92 27.32 -28.57
N LYS A 302 -6.67 28.31 -28.10
CA LYS A 302 -7.97 28.70 -28.63
C LYS A 302 -7.82 29.82 -29.66
N VAL A 303 -8.40 29.63 -30.85
CA VAL A 303 -8.51 30.65 -31.89
C VAL A 303 -9.91 31.26 -31.82
N THR A 304 -10.00 32.58 -31.66
CA THR A 304 -11.27 33.32 -31.64
C THR A 304 -11.73 33.71 -33.05
N GLU A 305 -13.02 34.03 -33.25
CA GLU A 305 -13.57 34.44 -34.56
C GLU A 305 -12.87 35.66 -35.17
N SER A 306 -12.25 36.51 -34.35
CA SER A 306 -11.44 37.67 -34.76
C SER A 306 -10.02 37.31 -35.20
N GLY A 307 -9.64 36.03 -35.14
CA GLY A 307 -8.30 35.54 -35.47
C GLY A 307 -7.26 35.69 -34.36
N GLN A 308 -7.66 36.07 -33.14
CA GLN A 308 -6.74 36.11 -31.99
C GLN A 308 -6.54 34.72 -31.38
N GLU A 309 -5.28 34.37 -31.12
CA GLU A 309 -4.86 33.14 -30.43
C GLU A 309 -4.64 33.39 -28.93
N ASN A 310 -5.29 32.61 -28.07
CA ASN A 310 -5.08 32.64 -26.62
C ASN A 310 -4.89 31.22 -26.09
N ASP A 311 -3.87 31.01 -25.25
CA ASP A 311 -3.66 29.74 -24.56
C ASP A 311 -4.58 29.65 -23.33
N ILE A 312 -5.36 28.58 -23.25
CA ILE A 312 -6.31 28.30 -22.16
C ILE A 312 -6.03 26.93 -21.53
N PRO A 313 -6.39 26.69 -20.26
CA PRO A 313 -6.37 25.36 -19.67
C PRO A 313 -7.23 24.38 -20.49
N ILE A 314 -6.79 23.11 -20.59
CA ILE A 314 -7.54 22.08 -21.33
C ILE A 314 -8.96 21.85 -20.76
N GLU A 315 -9.13 22.12 -19.46
CA GLU A 315 -10.39 22.01 -18.71
C GLU A 315 -11.44 23.02 -19.18
N ASP A 316 -11.00 24.16 -19.72
CA ASP A 316 -11.86 25.25 -20.18
C ASP A 316 -12.24 25.11 -21.67
N VAL A 317 -11.79 24.03 -22.33
CA VAL A 317 -12.09 23.75 -23.73
C VAL A 317 -13.48 23.12 -23.85
N VAL A 318 -14.37 23.79 -24.58
CA VAL A 318 -15.73 23.31 -24.89
C VAL A 318 -15.78 22.84 -26.34
N VAL A 319 -16.59 21.81 -26.62
CA VAL A 319 -16.82 21.32 -27.99
C VAL A 319 -17.64 22.35 -28.77
N GLY A 320 -17.07 22.88 -29.86
CA GLY A 320 -17.66 23.87 -30.75
C GLY A 320 -16.81 25.12 -30.86
#